data_AF-A0A7S9LEB6-F1
#
_entry.id   AF-A0A7S9LEB6-F1
#
_cell.length_a   1.000
_cell.length_b   1.000
_cell.length_c   1.000
_cell.angle_alpha   90.00
_cell.angle_beta   90.00
_cell.angle_gamma   90.00
#
_symmetry.space_group_name_H-M   'P 1'
#
loop_
_entity.id
_entity.type
_entity.pdbx_description
1 polymer ?
#
loop_
_entity_poly.entity_id
_entity_poly.type
_entity_poly.pdbx_seq_one_letter_code
_entity_poly.pdbx_strand_id
1 'polypeptide(L)'
;MAPVEISEAAGKQMSARQQRLDEIRELAKTMTYKEVMAHTGLSQSALVRAASRGNFKFKRDPNYGMSNYGKKLSDPVEDREKAERIIAYRNVGMTRADVVRALEISYKQLGRLIWEFDIDFPTTAEKRLLQRHRKVAITETV
;
A
#
# COMPACT_ATOMS: atom_id res chain seq x y z
N MET A 1 0.39 7.31 -62.73
CA MET A 1 0.58 7.57 -61.28
C MET A 1 -0.46 8.61 -60.89
N ALA A 2 -1.65 8.17 -60.47
CA ALA A 2 -2.75 9.07 -60.13
C ALA A 2 -2.49 9.71 -58.75
N PRO A 3 -2.76 11.01 -58.56
CA PRO A 3 -2.57 11.66 -57.27
C PRO A 3 -3.63 11.15 -56.28
N VAL A 4 -3.17 10.68 -55.13
CA VAL A 4 -4.01 10.24 -54.02
C VAL A 4 -4.65 11.49 -53.41
N GLU A 5 -5.90 11.75 -53.76
CA GLU A 5 -6.71 12.80 -53.12
C GLU A 5 -6.86 12.48 -51.63
N ILE A 6 -6.16 13.23 -50.79
CA ILE A 6 -6.33 13.20 -49.34
C ILE A 6 -7.72 13.80 -49.06
N SER A 7 -8.71 12.92 -48.87
CA SER A 7 -10.11 13.26 -48.67
C SER A 7 -10.31 14.37 -47.62
N GLU A 8 -11.16 15.36 -47.92
CA GLU A 8 -11.51 16.48 -47.02
C GLU A 8 -11.99 16.03 -45.62
N ALA A 9 -12.54 14.82 -45.53
CA ALA A 9 -12.92 14.18 -44.27
C ALA A 9 -11.73 14.02 -43.32
N ALA A 10 -10.53 13.70 -43.83
CA ALA A 10 -9.32 13.64 -43.03
C ALA A 10 -8.92 15.01 -42.49
N GLY A 11 -9.07 16.08 -43.28
CA GLY A 11 -8.78 17.46 -42.88
C GLY A 11 -9.70 17.96 -41.74
N LYS A 12 -11.01 17.67 -41.81
CA LYS A 12 -11.98 18.02 -40.77
C LYS A 12 -11.77 17.25 -39.46
N GLN A 13 -11.35 15.99 -39.56
CA GLN A 13 -11.01 15.16 -38.40
C GLN A 13 -9.72 15.63 -37.72
N MET A 14 -8.77 16.18 -38.47
CA MET A 14 -7.53 16.74 -37.94
C MET A 14 -7.77 18.06 -37.20
N SER A 15 -8.65 18.94 -37.71
CA SER A 15 -8.95 20.20 -37.01
C SER A 15 -9.69 20.00 -35.69
N ALA A 16 -10.67 19.09 -35.64
CA ALA A 16 -11.39 18.76 -34.41
C ALA A 16 -10.47 18.12 -33.35
N ARG A 17 -9.48 17.34 -33.79
CA ARG A 17 -8.45 16.78 -32.89
C ARG A 17 -7.52 17.87 -32.36
N GLN A 18 -7.13 18.82 -33.19
CA GLN A 18 -6.25 19.92 -32.79
C GLN A 18 -6.93 20.84 -31.78
N GLN A 19 -8.19 21.20 -32.02
CA GLN A 19 -9.01 22.01 -31.09
C GLN A 19 -9.10 21.34 -29.71
N ARG A 20 -9.37 20.03 -29.67
CA ARG A 20 -9.39 19.27 -28.41
C ARG A 20 -8.02 19.24 -27.71
N LEU A 21 -6.92 19.20 -28.45
CA LEU A 21 -5.58 19.26 -27.86
C LEU A 21 -5.32 20.63 -27.23
N ASP A 22 -5.75 21.71 -27.87
CA ASP A 22 -5.59 23.07 -27.36
C ASP A 22 -6.45 23.29 -26.11
N GLU A 23 -7.69 22.80 -26.09
CA GLU A 23 -8.54 22.79 -24.89
C GLU A 23 -7.90 22.02 -23.74
N ILE A 24 -7.44 20.79 -23.98
CA ILE A 24 -6.78 19.97 -22.95
C ILE A 24 -5.48 20.63 -22.47
N ARG A 25 -4.77 21.34 -23.35
CA ARG A 25 -3.54 22.07 -23.00
C ARG A 25 -3.81 23.22 -22.04
N GLU A 26 -4.89 23.97 -22.23
CA GLU A 26 -5.29 25.02 -21.29
C GLU A 26 -5.74 24.42 -19.95
N LEU A 27 -6.51 23.34 -19.98
CA LEU A 27 -6.92 22.62 -18.77
C LEU A 27 -5.72 22.04 -18.00
N ALA A 28 -4.68 21.58 -18.72
CA ALA A 28 -3.49 21.00 -18.10
C ALA A 28 -2.67 21.99 -17.27
N LYS A 29 -2.75 23.30 -17.56
CA LYS A 29 -2.08 24.36 -16.78
C LYS A 29 -2.71 24.55 -15.41
N THR A 30 -4.02 24.33 -15.29
CA THR A 30 -4.78 24.64 -14.08
C THR A 30 -5.06 23.40 -13.24
N MET A 31 -5.33 22.26 -13.87
CA MET A 31 -5.86 21.04 -13.27
C MET A 31 -4.89 19.84 -13.29
N THR A 32 -5.15 18.89 -12.41
CA THR A 32 -4.51 17.57 -12.33
C THR A 32 -5.21 16.57 -13.27
N TYR A 33 -4.56 15.42 -13.54
CA TYR A 33 -5.17 14.36 -14.36
C TYR A 33 -6.58 13.96 -13.91
N LYS A 34 -6.79 13.82 -12.58
CA LYS A 34 -8.06 13.37 -12.02
C LYS A 34 -9.18 14.40 -12.24
N GLU A 35 -8.85 15.68 -12.08
CA GLU A 35 -9.78 16.78 -12.32
C GLU A 35 -10.13 16.90 -13.80
N VAL A 36 -9.14 16.79 -14.69
CA VAL A 36 -9.40 16.80 -16.13
C VAL A 36 -10.22 15.58 -16.56
N MET A 37 -9.98 14.39 -16.00
CA MET A 37 -10.82 13.22 -16.25
C MET A 37 -12.27 13.45 -15.81
N ALA A 38 -12.49 14.04 -14.63
CA ALA A 38 -13.83 14.35 -14.13
C ALA A 38 -14.53 15.44 -14.98
N HIS A 39 -13.77 16.42 -15.47
CA HIS A 39 -14.30 17.53 -16.26
C HIS A 39 -14.59 17.14 -17.71
N THR A 40 -13.72 16.36 -18.35
CA THR A 40 -13.82 16.02 -19.78
C THR A 40 -14.47 14.66 -20.03
N GLY A 41 -14.60 13.81 -19.01
CA GLY A 41 -15.04 12.42 -19.16
C GLY A 41 -14.06 11.53 -19.94
N LEU A 42 -12.88 12.04 -20.30
CA LEU A 42 -11.86 11.29 -21.02
C LEU A 42 -11.13 10.33 -20.08
N SER A 43 -10.76 9.17 -20.63
CA SER A 43 -9.94 8.21 -19.90
C SER A 43 -8.52 8.75 -19.69
N GLN A 44 -7.87 8.28 -18.62
CA GLN A 44 -6.48 8.64 -18.33
C GLN A 44 -5.54 8.37 -19.51
N SER A 45 -5.73 7.24 -20.21
CA SER A 45 -4.91 6.87 -21.37
C SER A 45 -5.11 7.80 -22.57
N ALA A 46 -6.31 8.38 -22.73
CA ALA A 46 -6.56 9.40 -23.75
C ALA A 46 -5.82 10.70 -23.42
N LEU A 47 -5.87 11.13 -22.15
CA LEU A 47 -5.16 12.33 -21.69
C LEU A 47 -3.63 12.18 -21.76
N VAL A 48 -3.08 11.01 -21.42
CA VAL A 48 -1.64 10.74 -21.56
C VAL A 48 -1.22 10.81 -23.03
N ARG A 49 -2.02 10.25 -23.95
CA ARG A 49 -1.76 10.36 -25.39
C ARG A 49 -1.86 11.80 -25.89
N ALA A 50 -2.82 12.58 -25.39
CA ALA A 50 -2.97 13.99 -25.71
C ALA A 50 -1.77 14.81 -25.22
N ALA A 51 -1.33 14.61 -23.97
CA ALA A 51 -0.14 15.24 -23.41
C ALA A 51 1.15 14.91 -24.17
N SER A 52 1.32 13.63 -24.56
CA SER A 52 2.46 13.19 -25.36
C SER A 52 2.49 13.85 -26.74
N ARG A 53 1.34 13.93 -27.43
CA ARG A 53 1.24 14.57 -28.76
C ARG A 53 1.33 16.09 -28.71
N GLY A 54 0.75 16.71 -27.69
CA GLY A 54 0.74 18.16 -27.50
C GLY A 54 1.98 18.69 -26.76
N ASN A 55 2.91 17.82 -26.37
CA ASN A 55 4.13 18.15 -25.61
C ASN A 55 3.86 19.02 -24.37
N PHE A 56 2.85 18.68 -23.59
CA PHE A 56 2.51 19.36 -22.34
C PHE A 56 2.38 18.36 -21.19
N LYS A 57 2.41 18.86 -19.96
CA LYS A 57 2.26 18.05 -18.73
C LYS A 57 1.15 18.65 -17.87
N PHE A 58 0.33 17.79 -17.27
CA PHE A 58 -0.66 18.18 -16.28
C PHE A 58 0.00 18.49 -14.94
N LYS A 59 -0.69 19.25 -14.08
CA LYS A 59 -0.26 19.39 -12.69
C LYS A 59 -0.21 18.04 -12.00
N ARG A 60 0.83 17.86 -11.19
CA ARG A 60 0.98 16.69 -10.33
C ARG A 60 -0.05 16.76 -9.20
N ASP A 61 -0.74 15.66 -8.96
CA ASP A 61 -1.66 15.55 -7.82
C ASP A 61 -0.85 15.71 -6.52
N PRO A 62 -1.24 16.62 -5.60
CA PRO A 62 -0.62 16.77 -4.29
C PRO A 62 -0.61 15.46 -3.48
N ASN A 63 -1.58 14.57 -3.72
CA ASN A 63 -1.72 13.29 -3.05
C ASN A 63 -1.02 12.13 -3.78
N TYR A 64 -0.28 12.40 -4.86
CA TYR A 64 0.43 11.38 -5.61
C TYR A 64 1.49 10.69 -4.74
N GLY A 65 1.30 9.40 -4.47
CA GLY A 65 2.16 8.60 -3.60
C GLY A 65 1.72 8.56 -2.12
N MET A 66 0.67 9.29 -1.75
CA MET A 66 0.11 9.34 -0.40
C MET A 66 -1.06 8.37 -0.20
N SER A 67 -1.30 7.43 -1.12
CA SER A 67 -2.43 6.47 -1.04
C SER A 67 -2.43 5.60 0.21
N ASN A 68 -1.26 5.42 0.84
CA ASN A 68 -1.06 4.67 2.06
C ASN A 68 -0.88 5.56 3.31
N TYR A 69 -0.87 6.88 3.16
CA TYR A 69 -0.71 7.79 4.29
C TYR A 69 -2.00 7.80 5.11
N GLY A 70 -1.93 7.33 6.35
CA GLY A 70 -3.04 7.41 7.32
C GLY A 70 -4.08 6.29 7.26
N LYS A 71 -3.98 5.31 6.35
CA LYS A 71 -4.79 4.09 6.46
C LYS A 71 -4.26 3.23 7.60
N LYS A 72 -4.81 3.41 8.81
CA LYS A 72 -4.70 2.41 9.87
C LYS A 72 -5.43 1.16 9.39
N LEU A 73 -4.69 0.22 8.81
CA LEU A 73 -5.24 -1.04 8.29
C LEU A 73 -5.77 -1.95 9.41
N SER A 74 -5.51 -1.61 10.68
CA SER A 74 -5.99 -2.37 11.84
C SER A 74 -7.04 -1.61 12.63
N ASP A 75 -8.08 -2.35 13.02
CA ASP A 75 -9.01 -1.95 14.05
C ASP A 75 -8.33 -2.00 15.43
N PRO A 76 -8.30 -0.89 16.20
CA PRO A 76 -7.69 -0.85 17.53
C PRO A 76 -8.37 -1.79 18.54
N VAL A 77 -9.65 -2.14 18.35
CA VAL A 77 -10.37 -3.05 19.26
C VAL A 77 -9.87 -4.48 19.09
N GLU A 78 -9.78 -4.95 17.85
CA GLU A 78 -9.24 -6.29 17.57
C GLU A 78 -7.78 -6.44 18.00
N ASP A 79 -6.99 -5.37 17.85
CA ASP A 79 -5.59 -5.36 18.25
C ASP A 79 -5.44 -5.54 19.77
N ARG A 80 -6.34 -4.96 20.58
CA ARG A 80 -6.36 -5.15 22.04
C ARG A 80 -6.69 -6.59 22.42
N GLU A 81 -7.73 -7.18 21.84
CA GLU A 81 -8.09 -8.57 22.12
C GLU A 81 -6.96 -9.55 21.77
N LYS A 82 -6.29 -9.31 20.64
CA LYS A 82 -5.13 -10.11 20.23
C LYS A 82 -3.97 -9.92 21.21
N ALA A 83 -3.70 -8.71 21.69
CA ALA A 83 -2.68 -8.43 22.68
C ALA A 83 -2.92 -9.19 24.00
N GLU A 84 -4.16 -9.20 24.50
CA GLU A 84 -4.53 -9.96 25.70
C GLU A 84 -4.29 -11.46 25.54
N ARG A 85 -4.65 -12.04 24.39
CA ARG A 85 -4.36 -13.45 24.08
C ARG A 85 -2.86 -13.72 24.00
N ILE A 86 -2.09 -12.82 23.38
CA ILE A 86 -0.62 -12.93 23.31
C ILE A 86 -0.01 -12.97 24.72
N ILE A 87 -0.48 -12.13 25.65
CA ILE A 87 -0.04 -12.12 27.05
C ILE A 87 -0.39 -13.45 27.75
N ALA A 88 -1.60 -13.96 27.54
CA ALA A 88 -2.01 -15.25 28.10
C ALA A 88 -1.11 -16.40 27.60
N TYR A 89 -0.83 -16.47 26.29
CA TYR A 89 0.06 -17.49 25.74
C TYR A 89 1.52 -17.35 26.22
N ARG A 90 1.99 -16.11 26.40
CA ARG A 90 3.30 -15.82 26.99
C ARG A 90 3.40 -16.39 28.40
N ASN A 91 2.38 -16.21 29.24
CA ASN A 91 2.38 -16.71 30.62
C ASN A 91 2.41 -18.25 30.69
N VAL A 92 1.86 -18.93 29.68
CA VAL A 92 1.95 -20.41 29.52
C VAL A 92 3.33 -20.85 29.02
N GLY A 93 4.21 -19.92 28.65
CA GLY A 93 5.56 -20.19 28.17
C GLY A 93 5.66 -20.47 26.67
N MET A 94 4.62 -20.15 25.90
CA MET A 94 4.64 -20.31 24.45
C MET A 94 5.68 -19.41 23.78
N THR A 95 6.27 -19.89 22.67
CA THR A 95 7.20 -19.08 21.88
C THR A 95 6.47 -18.14 20.93
N ARG A 96 7.16 -17.10 20.43
CA ARG A 96 6.60 -16.21 19.39
C ARG A 96 6.12 -17.01 18.15
N ALA A 97 6.81 -18.08 17.80
CA ALA A 97 6.43 -18.96 16.69
C ALA A 97 5.13 -19.72 16.98
N ASP A 98 4.97 -20.20 18.21
CA ASP A 98 3.76 -20.91 18.63
C ASP A 98 2.58 -19.95 18.71
N VAL A 99 2.79 -18.72 19.19
CA VAL A 99 1.77 -17.66 19.23
C VAL A 99 1.30 -17.29 17.82
N VAL A 100 2.21 -17.14 16.86
CA VAL A 100 1.88 -16.91 15.44
C VAL A 100 1.00 -18.03 14.89
N ARG A 101 1.32 -19.29 15.20
CA ARG A 101 0.54 -20.45 14.75
C ARG A 101 -0.81 -20.56 15.45
N ALA A 102 -0.86 -20.28 16.75
CA ALA A 102 -2.08 -20.40 17.56
C ALA A 102 -3.09 -19.30 17.24
N LEU A 103 -2.63 -18.08 16.93
CA LEU A 103 -3.48 -16.94 16.58
C LEU A 103 -3.68 -16.77 15.07
N GLU A 104 -3.04 -17.61 14.24
CA GLU A 104 -3.06 -17.52 12.77
C GLU A 104 -2.73 -16.11 12.23
N ILE A 105 -1.86 -15.39 12.94
CA ILE A 105 -1.42 -14.04 12.58
C ILE A 105 -0.08 -14.07 11.87
N SER A 106 0.23 -13.03 11.08
CA SER A 106 1.56 -12.88 10.52
C SER A 106 2.58 -12.43 11.58
N TYR A 107 3.86 -12.79 11.38
CA TYR A 107 4.96 -12.30 12.21
C TYR A 107 5.06 -10.77 12.26
N LYS A 108 4.70 -10.08 11.17
CA LYS A 108 4.66 -8.61 11.12
C LYS A 108 3.57 -8.05 12.02
N GLN A 109 2.38 -8.64 12.02
CA GLN A 109 1.30 -8.27 12.93
C GLN A 109 1.68 -8.54 14.38
N LEU A 110 2.27 -9.70 14.69
CA LEU A 110 2.77 -9.99 16.03
C LEU A 110 3.82 -8.95 16.47
N GLY A 111 4.79 -8.62 15.62
CA GLY A 111 5.80 -7.61 15.92
C GLY A 111 5.20 -6.22 16.19
N ARG A 112 4.19 -5.82 15.41
CA ARG A 112 3.44 -4.58 15.64
C ARG A 112 2.73 -4.60 16.99
N LEU A 113 2.01 -5.67 17.31
CA LEU A 113 1.27 -5.79 18.58
C LEU A 113 2.21 -5.82 19.78
N ILE A 114 3.35 -6.51 19.67
CA ILE A 114 4.37 -6.52 20.71
C ILE A 114 4.88 -5.10 21.01
N TRP A 115 5.16 -4.32 19.96
CA TRP A 115 5.68 -2.96 20.11
C TRP A 115 4.62 -1.97 20.60
N GLU A 116 3.39 -2.06 20.08
CA GLU A 116 2.28 -1.16 20.43
C GLU A 116 1.80 -1.36 21.88
N PHE A 117 1.78 -2.62 22.36
CA PHE A 117 1.31 -2.99 23.69
C PHE A 117 2.44 -3.31 24.68
N ASP A 118 3.70 -3.03 24.31
CA ASP A 118 4.90 -3.25 25.12
C ASP A 118 5.00 -4.67 25.74
N ILE A 119 4.72 -5.69 24.93
CA ILE A 119 4.68 -7.09 25.39
C ILE A 119 6.08 -7.71 25.30
N ASP A 120 6.73 -7.89 26.44
CA ASP A 120 8.05 -8.53 26.46
C ASP A 120 7.99 -10.07 26.34
N PHE A 121 8.85 -10.65 25.52
CA PHE A 121 8.97 -12.10 25.35
C PHE A 121 10.33 -12.58 25.85
N PRO A 122 10.40 -13.70 26.61
CA PRO A 122 11.66 -14.18 27.15
C PRO A 122 12.67 -14.46 26.03
N THR A 123 13.86 -13.89 26.19
CA THR A 123 14.92 -13.92 25.18
C THR A 123 15.50 -15.34 25.06
N THR A 124 16.04 -15.69 23.90
CA THR A 124 16.67 -17.01 23.66
C THR A 124 17.74 -17.35 24.70
N ALA A 125 18.44 -16.36 25.25
CA ALA A 125 19.41 -16.52 26.34
C ALA A 125 18.75 -16.94 27.66
N GLU A 126 17.67 -16.27 28.06
CA GLU A 126 16.90 -16.56 29.27
C GLU A 126 16.25 -17.95 29.18
N LYS A 127 15.76 -18.33 28.00
CA LYS A 127 15.25 -19.68 27.75
C LYS A 127 16.31 -20.76 27.90
N ARG A 128 17.54 -20.52 27.44
CA ARG A 128 18.66 -21.47 27.63
C ARG A 128 19.02 -21.62 29.10
N LEU A 129 18.96 -20.54 29.89
CA LEU A 129 19.16 -20.61 31.33
C LEU A 129 18.06 -21.42 32.03
N LEU A 130 16.78 -21.16 31.70
CA LEU A 130 15.63 -21.92 32.21
C LEU A 130 15.73 -23.42 31.86
N GLN A 131 16.14 -23.76 30.64
CA GLN A 131 16.34 -25.15 30.22
C GLN A 131 17.51 -25.83 30.94
N ARG A 132 18.61 -25.09 31.19
CA ARG A 132 19.75 -25.59 31.97
C ARG A 132 19.35 -25.90 33.40
N HIS A 133 18.66 -24.99 34.07
CA HIS A 133 18.17 -25.21 35.44
C HIS A 133 17.21 -26.40 35.52
N ARG A 134 16.29 -26.54 34.55
CA ARG A 134 15.37 -27.68 34.50
C ARG A 134 16.10 -29.01 34.29
N LYS A 135 17.14 -29.06 33.45
CA LYS A 135 17.95 -30.28 33.26
C LYS A 135 18.74 -30.64 34.52
N VAL A 136 19.35 -29.65 35.17
CA VAL A 136 20.11 -29.86 36.42
C VAL A 136 19.18 -30.40 37.51
N ALA A 137 18.01 -29.78 37.71
CA ALA A 137 17.03 -30.24 38.70
C ALA A 137 16.59 -31.70 38.48
N ILE A 138 16.35 -32.13 37.23
CA ILE A 138 15.99 -33.52 36.90
C ILE A 138 17.16 -34.47 37.18
N THR A 139 18.40 -34.04 36.97
CA THR A 139 19.58 -34.88 37.17
C THR A 139 19.90 -35.03 38.67
N GLU A 140 19.54 -34.03 39.48
CA GLU A 140 19.70 -34.07 40.94
C GLU A 140 18.59 -34.86 41.68
N THR A 141 17.50 -35.23 40.99
CA THR A 141 16.39 -36.01 41.59
C THR A 141 16.49 -37.53 41.35
N VAL A 142 17.57 -38.00 40.71
CA VAL A 142 17.84 -39.42 40.40
C VAL A 142 19.07 -39.87 41.18
#